data_AF-A0AA39CYW7-F1
#
_entry.id   AF-A0AA39CYW7-F1
#
_cell.length_a   1.000
_cell.length_b   1.000
_cell.length_c   1.000
_cell.angle_alpha   90.00
_cell.angle_beta   90.00
_cell.angle_gamma   90.00
#
_symmetry.space_group_name_H-M   'P 1'
#
loop_
_entity.id
_entity.type
_entity.pdbx_description
1 polymer ?
#
loop_
_entity_poly.entity_id
_entity_poly.type
_entity_poly.pdbx_seq_one_letter_code
_entity_poly.pdbx_strand_id
1 'polypeptide(L)'
;MAPVPAPSAITSTAVQTALEIYPSLVVKAYQSKIKDPKKLKAALERETWRFEELPSEFVDQKAQNGGLSKDQVERLVQWKITHGQSRPFLPAMVRRNDASFVTEQTALGYKTLRSEPGPPSTATVIAALDAVCKLSGIGPATGTLLLNIFDPANIPFFQDEMYAWLFAESKATKLKYNQKEYLQLFETVRPVLKKLGVKAVELEKASYVFGHMEFLDEQERNKLEAAFGNETAQDDKQEALDEEKDVAQHTTETKRTTPRSKRGLEGGPETGLNEQKRKKIRSKTRKQ
;
A
#
# COMPACT_ATOMS: atom_id res chain seq x y z
N MET A 1 0.32 20.67 -20.84
CA MET A 1 0.61 19.61 -19.85
C MET A 1 -0.59 19.55 -18.93
N ALA A 2 -1.23 18.39 -18.83
CA ALA A 2 -2.32 18.22 -17.88
C ALA A 2 -1.72 18.21 -16.46
N PRO A 3 -2.33 18.89 -15.48
CA PRO A 3 -1.90 18.77 -14.09
C PRO A 3 -2.16 17.35 -13.60
N VAL A 4 -1.27 16.83 -12.73
CA VAL A 4 -1.53 15.57 -12.03
C VAL A 4 -2.82 15.73 -11.20
N PRO A 5 -3.78 14.79 -11.28
CA PRO A 5 -5.01 14.86 -10.51
C PRO A 5 -4.75 14.94 -9.01
N ALA A 6 -5.65 15.63 -8.29
CA ALA A 6 -5.66 15.61 -6.84
C ALA A 6 -5.86 14.16 -6.32
N PRO A 7 -5.41 13.84 -5.09
CA PRO A 7 -5.54 12.49 -4.53
C PRO A 7 -6.97 11.96 -4.48
N SER A 8 -7.97 12.85 -4.41
CA SER A 8 -9.39 12.49 -4.47
C SER A 8 -9.84 12.03 -5.86
N ALA A 9 -9.21 12.53 -6.93
CA ALA A 9 -9.55 12.28 -8.33
C ALA A 9 -8.57 11.34 -9.05
N ILE A 10 -7.48 10.91 -8.39
CA ILE A 10 -6.56 9.94 -8.97
C ILE A 10 -7.24 8.56 -9.07
N THR A 11 -6.99 7.88 -10.17
CA THR A 11 -7.58 6.59 -10.51
C THR A 11 -6.59 5.46 -10.23
N SER A 12 -7.08 4.24 -9.96
CA SER A 12 -6.21 3.07 -9.82
C SER A 12 -5.43 2.78 -11.11
N THR A 13 -6.05 3.03 -12.28
CA THR A 13 -5.40 2.92 -13.59
C THR A 13 -4.23 3.87 -13.75
N ALA A 14 -4.34 5.11 -13.26
CA ALA A 14 -3.25 6.08 -13.26
C ALA A 14 -2.08 5.63 -12.37
N VAL A 15 -2.38 5.10 -11.18
CA VAL A 15 -1.35 4.56 -10.29
C VAL A 15 -0.66 3.35 -10.92
N GLN A 16 -1.42 2.41 -11.49
CA GLN A 16 -0.85 1.25 -12.17
C GLN A 16 0.01 1.64 -13.37
N THR A 17 -0.44 2.61 -14.16
CA THR A 17 0.34 3.15 -15.28
C THR A 17 1.63 3.80 -14.81
N ALA A 18 1.59 4.55 -13.71
CA ALA A 18 2.78 5.14 -13.11
C ALA A 18 3.76 4.07 -12.58
N LEU A 19 3.26 2.98 -11.98
CA LEU A 19 4.08 1.85 -11.54
C LEU A 19 4.82 1.17 -12.70
N GLU A 20 4.16 1.02 -13.85
CA GLU A 20 4.78 0.46 -15.06
C GLU A 20 5.88 1.38 -15.63
N ILE A 21 5.70 2.69 -15.50
CA ILE A 21 6.64 3.71 -15.98
C ILE A 21 7.84 3.87 -15.02
N TYR A 22 7.64 3.65 -13.73
CA TYR A 22 8.66 3.93 -12.70
C TYR A 22 10.05 3.37 -13.00
N PRO A 23 10.22 2.10 -13.45
CA PRO A 23 11.55 1.53 -13.72
C PRO A 23 12.34 2.26 -14.82
N SER A 24 11.69 2.71 -15.89
CA SER A 24 12.36 3.49 -16.95
C SER A 24 12.64 4.91 -16.48
N LEU A 25 11.68 5.54 -15.79
CA LEU A 25 11.78 6.92 -15.31
C LEU A 25 12.91 7.09 -14.30
N VAL A 26 13.08 6.17 -13.34
CA VAL A 26 14.13 6.31 -12.32
C VAL A 26 15.54 6.25 -12.93
N VAL A 27 15.72 5.44 -13.98
CA VAL A 27 16.98 5.39 -14.74
C VAL A 27 17.27 6.72 -15.41
N LYS A 28 16.28 7.29 -16.12
CA LYS A 28 16.38 8.61 -16.78
C LYS A 28 16.67 9.71 -15.74
N ALA A 29 15.95 9.70 -14.62
CA ALA A 29 16.14 10.64 -13.52
C ALA A 29 17.55 10.54 -12.91
N TYR A 30 18.10 9.32 -12.73
CA TYR A 30 19.44 9.12 -12.18
C TYR A 30 20.53 9.52 -13.17
N GLN A 31 20.38 9.24 -14.46
CA GLN A 31 21.30 9.67 -15.52
C GLN A 31 21.39 11.20 -15.66
N SER A 32 20.30 11.90 -15.34
CA SER A 32 20.29 13.37 -15.35
C SER A 32 21.30 13.94 -14.33
N LYS A 33 21.43 13.32 -13.16
CA LYS A 33 22.23 13.78 -12.01
C LYS A 33 23.57 13.06 -11.81
N ILE A 34 23.73 11.82 -12.28
CA ILE A 34 24.95 11.02 -12.14
C ILE A 34 25.56 10.74 -13.51
N LYS A 35 26.69 11.38 -13.81
CA LYS A 35 27.42 11.18 -15.08
C LYS A 35 28.42 10.03 -15.05
N ASP A 36 28.89 9.66 -13.86
CA ASP A 36 29.83 8.55 -13.69
C ASP A 36 29.09 7.20 -13.83
N PRO A 37 29.46 6.33 -14.80
CA PRO A 37 28.75 5.08 -15.05
C PRO A 37 28.78 4.10 -13.86
N LYS A 38 29.88 4.07 -13.09
CA LYS A 38 30.01 3.17 -11.92
C LYS A 38 29.10 3.65 -10.79
N LYS A 39 29.05 4.95 -10.54
CA LYS A 39 28.14 5.54 -9.54
C LYS A 39 26.68 5.38 -9.92
N LEU A 40 26.35 5.50 -11.21
CA LEU A 40 25.01 5.26 -11.72
C LEU A 40 24.58 3.80 -11.50
N LYS A 41 25.45 2.85 -11.87
CA LYS A 41 25.21 1.42 -11.63
C LYS A 41 24.97 1.15 -10.14
N ALA A 42 25.83 1.66 -9.26
CA ALA A 42 25.68 1.49 -7.81
C ALA A 42 24.40 2.14 -7.27
N ALA A 43 23.92 3.23 -7.86
CA ALA A 43 22.64 3.86 -7.48
C ALA A 43 21.44 2.98 -7.84
N LEU A 44 21.45 2.39 -9.05
CA LEU A 44 20.40 1.45 -9.50
C LEU A 44 20.43 0.16 -8.69
N GLU A 45 21.61 -0.36 -8.33
CA GLU A 45 21.75 -1.51 -7.42
C GLU A 45 21.19 -1.21 -6.01
N ARG A 46 21.25 0.04 -5.55
CA ARG A 46 20.58 0.44 -4.29
C ARG A 46 19.06 0.51 -4.45
N GLU A 47 18.57 0.87 -5.64
CA GLU A 47 17.14 0.90 -5.97
C GLU A 47 16.52 -0.49 -5.84
N THR A 48 17.06 -1.46 -6.60
CA THR A 48 16.63 -2.85 -6.59
C THR A 48 16.76 -3.44 -5.20
N TRP A 49 17.90 -3.21 -4.53
CA TRP A 49 18.11 -3.74 -3.19
C TRP A 49 17.08 -3.21 -2.18
N ARG A 50 16.73 -1.92 -2.22
CA ARG A 50 15.76 -1.34 -1.28
C ARG A 50 14.35 -1.91 -1.50
N PHE A 51 13.91 -2.03 -2.75
CA PHE A 51 12.53 -2.40 -3.05
C PHE A 51 12.26 -3.90 -3.12
N GLU A 52 13.28 -4.70 -3.41
CA GLU A 52 13.11 -6.14 -3.70
C GLU A 52 13.88 -7.00 -2.69
N GLU A 53 15.20 -6.81 -2.62
CA GLU A 53 16.06 -7.69 -1.82
C GLU A 53 15.86 -7.52 -0.32
N LEU A 54 15.99 -6.29 0.20
CA LEU A 54 15.93 -6.03 1.63
C LEU A 54 14.57 -6.37 2.26
N PRO A 55 13.40 -5.99 1.69
CA PRO A 55 12.11 -6.33 2.28
C PRO A 55 11.87 -7.84 2.33
N SER A 56 12.41 -8.61 1.36
CA SER A 56 12.29 -10.07 1.34
C SER A 56 12.96 -10.75 2.55
N GLU A 57 14.01 -10.14 3.11
CA GLU A 57 14.68 -10.62 4.33
C GLU A 57 13.74 -10.59 5.56
N PHE A 58 12.75 -9.70 5.56
CA PHE A 58 11.77 -9.53 6.66
C PHE A 58 10.50 -10.35 6.47
N VAL A 59 10.16 -10.73 5.23
CA VAL A 59 9.01 -11.61 4.94
C VAL A 59 9.30 -13.05 5.36
N ASP A 60 10.52 -13.52 5.12
CA ASP A 60 10.93 -14.92 5.34
C ASP A 60 11.21 -15.28 6.81
N GLN A 61 11.00 -14.36 7.77
CA GLN A 61 11.43 -14.49 9.18
C GLN A 61 12.93 -14.87 9.36
N LYS A 62 13.74 -14.78 8.30
CA LYS A 62 15.19 -15.05 8.32
C LYS A 62 15.98 -13.99 9.09
N ALA A 63 15.41 -12.82 9.34
CA ALA A 63 15.98 -11.79 10.18
C ALA A 63 16.05 -12.27 11.65
N GLN A 64 17.14 -12.97 12.00
CA GLN A 64 17.51 -13.22 13.39
C GLN A 64 17.46 -11.88 14.15
N ASN A 65 16.52 -11.75 15.08
CA ASN A 65 16.28 -10.59 15.96
C ASN A 65 15.60 -9.34 15.37
N GLY A 66 15.20 -9.34 14.09
CA GLY A 66 14.25 -8.37 13.53
C GLY A 66 14.71 -6.90 13.36
N GLY A 67 16.01 -6.60 13.46
CA GLY A 67 16.57 -5.26 13.25
C GLY A 67 17.44 -5.16 12.00
N LEU A 68 17.76 -3.94 11.57
CA LEU A 68 18.70 -3.66 10.49
C LEU A 68 20.13 -3.58 11.04
N SER A 69 21.10 -4.04 10.26
CA SER A 69 22.52 -3.77 10.53
C SER A 69 22.89 -2.31 10.22
N LYS A 70 24.00 -1.85 10.79
CA LYS A 70 24.54 -0.50 10.51
C LYS A 70 24.79 -0.27 9.03
N ASP A 71 25.31 -1.27 8.31
CA ASP A 71 25.61 -1.18 6.88
C ASP A 71 24.33 -1.11 6.04
N GLN A 72 23.28 -1.85 6.41
CA GLN A 72 21.97 -1.74 5.76
C GLN A 72 21.36 -0.35 5.97
N VAL A 73 21.43 0.21 7.19
CA VAL A 73 20.95 1.57 7.46
C VAL A 73 21.76 2.61 6.67
N GLU A 74 23.09 2.49 6.62
CA GLU A 74 23.92 3.38 5.82
C GLU A 74 23.56 3.30 4.33
N ARG A 75 23.39 2.08 3.78
CA ARG A 75 23.00 1.86 2.38
C ARG A 75 21.63 2.47 2.07
N LEU A 76 20.66 2.39 2.99
CA LEU A 76 19.35 3.05 2.86
C LEU A 76 19.48 4.58 2.84
N VAL A 77 20.35 5.15 3.68
CA VAL A 77 20.61 6.60 3.67
C VAL A 77 21.30 7.02 2.38
N GLN A 78 22.25 6.23 1.87
CA GLN A 78 22.87 6.47 0.55
C GLN A 78 21.86 6.38 -0.59
N TRP A 79 20.91 5.44 -0.53
CA TRP A 79 19.78 5.39 -1.45
C TRP A 79 18.97 6.68 -1.37
N LYS A 80 18.54 7.10 -0.17
CA LYS A 80 17.71 8.30 0.05
C LYS A 80 18.32 9.56 -0.55
N ILE A 81 19.61 9.81 -0.30
CA ILE A 81 20.31 11.02 -0.79
C ILE A 81 20.59 10.95 -2.30
N THR A 82 20.48 9.76 -2.90
CA THR A 82 20.53 9.59 -4.36
C THR A 82 19.15 9.78 -4.96
N HIS A 83 18.11 9.18 -4.37
CA HIS A 83 16.74 9.14 -4.89
C HIS A 83 16.07 10.51 -4.85
N GLY A 84 16.11 11.18 -3.69
CA GLY A 84 15.51 12.49 -3.46
C GLY A 84 16.54 13.58 -3.17
N GLN A 85 16.22 14.44 -2.21
CA GLN A 85 17.06 15.58 -1.83
C GLN A 85 18.43 15.17 -1.28
N SER A 86 19.50 15.64 -1.93
CA SER A 86 20.87 15.35 -1.52
C SER A 86 21.20 15.98 -0.17
N ARG A 87 21.69 15.15 0.76
CA ARG A 87 22.14 15.52 2.11
C ARG A 87 23.41 14.72 2.45
N PRO A 88 24.56 15.06 1.83
CA PRO A 88 25.75 14.21 1.80
C PRO A 88 26.39 13.92 3.15
N PHE A 89 26.03 14.68 4.19
CA PHE A 89 26.53 14.48 5.56
C PHE A 89 25.83 13.33 6.30
N LEU A 90 24.63 12.89 5.89
CA LEU A 90 23.84 11.90 6.62
C LEU A 90 24.55 10.52 6.74
N PRO A 91 25.17 9.95 5.69
CA PRO A 91 25.89 8.69 5.83
C PRO A 91 27.01 8.76 6.88
N ALA A 92 27.72 9.89 6.95
CA ALA A 92 28.77 10.08 7.95
C ALA A 92 28.23 10.10 9.38
N MET A 93 27.02 10.62 9.60
CA MET A 93 26.37 10.58 10.91
C MET A 93 25.95 9.15 11.28
N VAL A 94 25.41 8.38 10.33
CA VAL A 94 25.04 6.98 10.57
C VAL A 94 26.24 6.16 11.02
N ARG A 95 27.41 6.35 10.39
CA ARG A 95 28.66 5.65 10.74
C ARG A 95 29.14 5.87 12.17
N ARG A 96 28.72 6.98 12.82
CA ARG A 96 29.07 7.31 14.21
C ARG A 96 28.25 6.53 15.24
N ASN A 97 27.17 5.86 14.84
CA ASN A 97 26.41 5.02 15.76
C ASN A 97 27.15 3.69 16.02
N ASP A 98 27.01 3.18 17.24
CA ASP A 98 27.39 1.81 17.57
C ASP A 98 26.54 0.81 16.80
N ALA A 99 27.17 -0.24 16.26
CA ALA A 99 26.48 -1.21 15.41
C ALA A 99 25.37 -1.96 16.17
N SER A 100 25.63 -2.33 17.43
CA SER A 100 24.63 -2.96 18.32
C SER A 100 23.44 -2.04 18.58
N PHE A 101 23.69 -0.74 18.80
CA PHE A 101 22.64 0.24 19.05
C PHE A 101 21.74 0.45 17.82
N VAL A 102 22.32 0.47 16.61
CA VAL A 102 21.53 0.51 15.37
C VAL A 102 20.59 -0.68 15.27
N THR A 103 21.12 -1.89 15.46
CA THR A 103 20.31 -3.12 15.40
C THR A 103 19.25 -3.15 16.50
N GLU A 104 19.56 -2.70 17.71
CA GLU A 104 18.60 -2.61 18.82
C GLU A 104 17.43 -1.67 18.52
N GLN A 105 17.71 -0.42 18.13
CA GLN A 105 16.65 0.57 17.89
C GLN A 105 15.79 0.23 16.68
N THR A 106 16.38 -0.34 15.63
CA THR A 106 15.64 -0.78 14.45
C THR A 106 14.80 -2.03 14.74
N ALA A 107 15.32 -2.98 15.53
CA ALA A 107 14.55 -4.12 16.00
C ALA A 107 13.38 -3.70 16.90
N LEU A 108 13.57 -2.68 17.74
CA LEU A 108 12.50 -2.10 18.54
C LEU A 108 11.41 -1.51 17.64
N GLY A 109 11.77 -0.67 16.67
CA GLY A 109 10.83 -0.12 15.69
C GLY A 109 10.05 -1.20 14.92
N TYR A 110 10.74 -2.25 14.46
CA TYR A 110 10.11 -3.40 13.80
C TYR A 110 9.10 -4.11 14.70
N LYS A 111 9.49 -4.45 15.94
CA LYS A 111 8.62 -5.11 16.91
C LYS A 111 7.42 -4.25 17.29
N THR A 112 7.61 -2.94 17.43
CA THR A 112 6.52 -2.00 17.71
C THR A 112 5.50 -2.00 16.58
N LEU A 113 5.91 -1.93 15.31
CA LEU A 113 4.94 -2.00 14.20
C LEU A 113 4.17 -3.32 14.15
N ARG A 114 4.73 -4.40 14.67
CA ARG A 114 4.12 -5.74 14.72
C ARG A 114 3.36 -6.02 16.02
N SER A 115 3.23 -5.05 16.93
CA SER A 115 2.61 -5.28 18.24
C SER A 115 1.08 -5.38 18.18
N GLU A 116 0.46 -4.97 17.08
CA GLU A 116 -0.99 -5.03 16.89
C GLU A 116 -1.36 -5.76 15.59
N PRO A 117 -2.54 -6.41 15.54
CA PRO A 117 -3.01 -7.05 14.32
C PRO A 117 -3.53 -6.00 13.33
N GLY A 118 -3.12 -6.13 12.06
CA GLY A 118 -3.59 -5.27 10.97
C GLY A 118 -2.74 -4.00 10.77
N PRO A 119 -3.30 -2.98 10.08
CA PRO A 119 -2.59 -1.72 9.84
C PRO A 119 -2.27 -0.98 11.15
N PRO A 120 -1.05 -0.42 11.29
CA PRO A 120 -0.65 0.20 12.54
C PRO A 120 -1.42 1.49 12.85
N SER A 121 -1.77 1.66 14.11
CA SER A 121 -2.36 2.87 14.68
C SER A 121 -1.36 4.03 14.66
N THR A 122 -1.87 5.27 14.73
CA THR A 122 -1.01 6.46 14.78
C THR A 122 -0.08 6.44 15.99
N ALA A 123 -0.55 5.93 17.14
CA ALA A 123 0.26 5.79 18.35
C ALA A 123 1.41 4.79 18.16
N THR A 124 1.14 3.64 17.52
CA THR A 124 2.15 2.64 17.19
C THR A 124 3.20 3.21 16.24
N VAL A 125 2.77 3.95 15.21
CA VAL A 125 3.69 4.59 14.26
C VAL A 125 4.57 5.64 14.94
N ILE A 126 4.01 6.45 15.86
CA ILE A 126 4.78 7.41 16.67
C ILE A 126 5.86 6.67 17.48
N ALA A 127 5.47 5.63 18.22
CA ALA A 127 6.40 4.89 19.06
C ALA A 127 7.53 4.21 18.25
N ALA A 128 7.19 3.62 17.10
CA ALA A 128 8.18 3.02 16.20
C ALA A 128 9.12 4.07 15.61
N LEU A 129 8.60 5.25 15.26
CA LEU A 129 9.38 6.36 14.72
C LEU A 129 10.34 6.95 15.77
N ASP A 130 9.86 7.12 17.00
CA ASP A 130 10.67 7.59 18.14
C ASP A 130 11.84 6.64 18.43
N ALA A 131 11.65 5.32 18.28
CA ALA A 131 12.72 4.35 18.43
C ALA A 131 13.83 4.57 17.39
N VAL A 132 13.49 4.61 16.09
CA VAL A 132 14.51 4.75 15.03
C VAL A 132 15.13 6.15 14.97
N CYS A 133 14.43 7.20 15.41
CA CYS A 133 14.94 8.57 15.44
C CYS A 133 15.97 8.83 16.56
N LYS A 134 16.22 7.87 17.45
CA LYS A 134 17.35 7.95 18.40
C LYS A 134 18.72 7.80 17.73
N LEU A 135 18.75 7.23 16.51
CA LEU A 135 19.99 7.03 15.77
C LEU A 135 20.50 8.35 15.19
N SER A 136 21.80 8.61 15.32
CA SER A 136 22.43 9.77 14.72
C SER A 136 22.30 9.74 13.19
N GLY A 137 21.84 10.84 12.60
CA GLY A 137 21.59 10.93 11.16
C GLY A 137 20.21 10.44 10.71
N ILE A 138 19.37 9.96 11.65
CA ILE A 138 18.02 9.48 11.38
C ILE A 138 17.01 10.44 12.03
N GLY A 139 16.47 11.38 11.24
CA GLY A 139 15.30 12.17 11.63
C GLY A 139 13.99 11.57 11.08
N PRO A 140 12.81 12.17 11.33
CA PRO A 140 11.51 11.63 10.94
C PRO A 140 11.43 11.18 9.47
N ALA A 141 11.94 11.99 8.54
CA ALA A 141 11.96 11.61 7.13
C ALA A 141 12.80 10.34 6.87
N THR A 142 13.98 10.20 7.46
CA THR A 142 14.78 8.97 7.29
C THR A 142 14.25 7.81 8.13
N GLY A 143 13.67 8.07 9.30
CA GLY A 143 13.09 7.03 10.14
C GLY A 143 11.95 6.31 9.44
N THR A 144 11.10 7.05 8.73
CA THR A 144 9.99 6.48 7.95
C THR A 144 10.47 5.64 6.77
N LEU A 145 11.65 5.91 6.20
CA LEU A 145 12.29 5.00 5.23
C LEU A 145 12.59 3.64 5.85
N LEU A 146 13.12 3.61 7.08
CA LEU A 146 13.43 2.37 7.77
C LEU A 146 12.14 1.61 8.12
N LEU A 147 11.12 2.32 8.63
CA LEU A 147 9.83 1.73 8.96
C LEU A 147 9.07 1.20 7.74
N ASN A 148 9.20 1.87 6.58
CA ASN A 148 8.62 1.41 5.32
C ASN A 148 9.23 0.07 4.84
N ILE A 149 10.50 -0.24 5.16
CA ILE A 149 11.07 -1.58 4.89
C ILE A 149 10.33 -2.66 5.68
N PHE A 150 9.95 -2.36 6.93
CA PHE A 150 9.31 -3.29 7.84
C PHE A 150 7.83 -3.55 7.54
N ASP A 151 7.15 -2.51 7.05
CA ASP A 151 5.75 -2.56 6.64
C ASP A 151 5.52 -1.69 5.38
N PRO A 152 5.90 -2.20 4.19
CA PRO A 152 5.74 -1.47 2.93
C PRO A 152 4.28 -1.37 2.50
N ALA A 153 3.37 -2.10 3.15
CA ALA A 153 1.95 -2.06 2.86
C ALA A 153 1.30 -0.82 3.49
N ASN A 154 1.62 -0.50 4.74
CA ASN A 154 0.90 0.53 5.48
C ASN A 154 1.72 1.79 5.81
N ILE A 155 3.06 1.72 5.86
CA ILE A 155 3.89 2.86 6.27
C ILE A 155 4.35 3.63 5.03
N PRO A 156 3.85 4.85 4.76
CA PRO A 156 4.36 5.69 3.70
C PRO A 156 5.75 6.22 4.07
N PHE A 157 6.68 6.13 3.12
CA PHE A 157 7.94 6.87 3.24
C PHE A 157 7.66 8.37 3.07
N PHE A 158 8.22 9.19 3.98
CA PHE A 158 8.11 10.64 3.92
C PHE A 158 9.03 11.23 2.83
N GLN A 159 8.62 11.02 1.58
CA GLN A 159 9.24 11.54 0.37
C GLN A 159 8.63 12.88 -0.04
N ASP A 160 9.43 13.70 -0.70
CA ASP A 160 9.08 15.07 -1.06
C ASP A 160 7.99 15.09 -2.13
N GLU A 161 8.05 14.18 -3.10
CA GLU A 161 7.15 14.10 -4.26
C GLU A 161 5.72 13.73 -3.82
N MET A 162 5.57 12.72 -2.94
CA MET A 162 4.28 12.35 -2.36
C MET A 162 3.70 13.49 -1.54
N TYR A 163 4.52 14.15 -0.72
CA TYR A 163 4.06 15.27 0.10
C TYR A 163 3.62 16.45 -0.78
N ALA A 164 4.42 16.80 -1.80
CA ALA A 164 4.10 17.87 -2.74
C ALA A 164 2.81 17.57 -3.52
N TRP A 165 2.60 16.33 -3.94
CA TRP A 165 1.37 15.92 -4.63
C TRP A 165 0.13 15.97 -3.73
N LEU A 166 0.21 15.38 -2.52
CA LEU A 166 -0.94 15.33 -1.61
C LEU A 166 -1.33 16.70 -1.03
N PHE A 167 -0.35 17.61 -0.90
CA PHE A 167 -0.53 18.92 -0.29
C PHE A 167 -0.25 20.08 -1.26
N ALA A 168 -0.50 19.87 -2.57
CA ALA A 168 -0.22 20.86 -3.62
C ALA A 168 -0.90 22.23 -3.39
N GLU A 169 -2.05 22.24 -2.72
CA GLU A 169 -2.80 23.47 -2.40
C GLU A 169 -2.30 24.18 -1.13
N SER A 170 -1.38 23.55 -0.38
CA SER A 170 -0.87 24.10 0.86
C SER A 170 0.08 25.27 0.59
N LYS A 171 -0.23 26.44 1.17
CA LYS A 171 0.63 27.63 1.14
C LYS A 171 1.89 27.51 2.01
N ALA A 172 2.20 26.31 2.53
CA ALA A 172 3.35 26.11 3.41
C ALA A 172 4.66 26.42 2.67
N THR A 173 5.44 27.35 3.22
CA THR A 173 6.59 27.97 2.54
C THR A 173 7.87 27.13 2.54
N LYS A 174 7.94 26.01 3.27
CA LYS A 174 9.07 25.07 3.27
C LYS A 174 8.75 23.80 4.07
N LEU A 175 9.08 22.63 3.54
CA LEU A 175 8.99 21.35 4.28
C LEU A 175 10.02 21.32 5.42
N LYS A 176 9.58 21.00 6.65
CA LYS A 176 10.43 20.99 7.84
C LYS A 176 10.96 19.59 8.19
N TYR A 177 10.41 18.54 7.57
CA TYR A 177 10.79 17.14 7.77
C TYR A 177 10.63 16.68 9.23
N ASN A 178 9.63 17.22 9.93
CA ASN A 178 9.36 16.88 11.32
C ASN A 178 8.26 15.82 11.45
N GLN A 179 8.10 15.27 12.66
CA GLN A 179 7.09 14.24 12.93
C GLN A 179 5.66 14.73 12.72
N LYS A 180 5.35 16.00 13.01
CA LYS A 180 4.00 16.54 12.79
C LYS A 180 3.60 16.49 11.31
N GLU A 181 4.48 16.92 10.42
CA GLU A 181 4.25 16.86 8.96
C GLU A 181 4.15 15.42 8.47
N TYR A 182 4.97 14.52 9.02
CA TYR A 182 4.85 13.10 8.71
C TYR A 182 3.50 12.52 9.14
N LEU A 183 3.01 12.86 10.34
CA LEU A 183 1.71 12.38 10.80
C LEU A 183 0.58 12.93 9.92
N GLN A 184 0.68 14.18 9.45
CA GLN A 184 -0.27 14.70 8.46
C GLN A 184 -0.24 13.86 7.17
N LEU A 185 0.95 13.56 6.64
CA LEU A 185 1.10 12.67 5.48
C LEU A 185 0.48 11.29 5.75
N PHE A 186 0.79 10.68 6.89
CA PHE A 186 0.31 9.35 7.27
C PHE A 186 -1.22 9.29 7.33
N GLU A 187 -1.86 10.27 8.00
CA GLU A 187 -3.32 10.36 8.07
C GLU A 187 -3.96 10.56 6.70
N THR A 188 -3.35 11.37 5.83
CA THR A 188 -3.85 11.62 4.47
C THR A 188 -3.70 10.42 3.55
N VAL A 189 -2.59 9.67 3.66
CA VAL A 189 -2.31 8.53 2.77
C VAL A 189 -3.23 7.34 3.05
N ARG A 190 -3.58 7.05 4.31
CA ARG A 190 -4.39 5.87 4.66
C ARG A 190 -5.70 5.72 3.88
N PRO A 191 -6.58 6.74 3.79
CA PRO A 191 -7.79 6.63 2.98
C PRO A 191 -7.48 6.49 1.48
N VAL A 192 -6.38 7.07 0.98
CA VAL A 192 -5.96 6.93 -0.43
C VAL A 192 -5.56 5.50 -0.74
N LEU A 193 -4.75 4.86 0.11
CA LEU A 193 -4.39 3.45 -0.04
C LEU A 193 -5.62 2.55 -0.07
N LYS A 194 -6.58 2.81 0.83
CA LYS A 194 -7.84 2.06 0.88
C LYS A 194 -8.70 2.28 -0.37
N LYS A 195 -8.84 3.53 -0.85
CA LYS A 195 -9.60 3.84 -2.07
C LYS A 195 -9.03 3.10 -3.28
N LEU A 196 -7.71 3.14 -3.42
CA LEU A 196 -7.04 2.64 -4.62
C LEU A 196 -6.70 1.14 -4.56
N GLY A 197 -6.74 0.54 -3.37
CA GLY A 197 -6.37 -0.87 -3.17
C GLY A 197 -4.88 -1.13 -3.35
N VAL A 198 -4.03 -0.14 -3.09
CA VAL A 198 -2.57 -0.20 -3.28
C VAL A 198 -1.81 -0.11 -1.96
N LYS A 199 -0.57 -0.58 -1.97
CA LYS A 199 0.37 -0.50 -0.85
C LYS A 199 1.01 0.89 -0.77
N ALA A 200 1.47 1.26 0.43
CA ALA A 200 2.21 2.50 0.65
C ALA A 200 3.44 2.63 -0.26
N VAL A 201 4.19 1.54 -0.46
CA VAL A 201 5.36 1.49 -1.36
C VAL A 201 5.01 1.65 -2.84
N GLU A 202 3.80 1.26 -3.25
CA GLU A 202 3.33 1.42 -4.63
C GLU A 202 2.91 2.88 -4.87
N LEU A 203 2.17 3.47 -3.93
CA LEU A 203 1.83 4.88 -3.97
C LEU A 203 3.09 5.76 -3.95
N GLU A 204 4.12 5.35 -3.22
CA GLU A 204 5.44 5.96 -3.25
C GLU A 204 6.01 6.04 -4.66
N LYS A 205 6.15 4.89 -5.35
CA LYS A 205 6.69 4.85 -6.71
C LYS A 205 5.85 5.68 -7.68
N ALA A 206 4.53 5.60 -7.57
CA ALA A 206 3.63 6.40 -8.41
C ALA A 206 3.80 7.91 -8.17
N SER A 207 3.89 8.32 -6.90
CA SER A 207 4.11 9.73 -6.56
C SER A 207 5.46 10.27 -7.03
N TYR A 208 6.50 9.42 -7.06
CA TYR A 208 7.78 9.78 -7.66
C TYR A 208 7.64 10.08 -9.15
N VAL A 209 6.88 9.24 -9.89
CA VAL A 209 6.59 9.50 -11.32
C VAL A 209 5.82 10.82 -11.50
N PHE A 210 4.83 11.09 -10.65
CA PHE A 210 4.06 12.34 -10.70
C PHE A 210 4.93 13.57 -10.44
N GLY A 211 5.91 13.46 -9.54
CA GLY A 211 6.86 14.54 -9.24
C GLY A 211 7.93 14.75 -10.31
N HIS A 212 8.08 13.82 -11.25
CA HIS A 212 9.18 13.76 -12.22
C HIS A 212 8.73 13.57 -13.67
N MET A 213 7.56 14.11 -14.02
CA MET A 213 6.97 13.99 -15.36
C MET A 213 7.88 14.54 -16.47
N GLU A 214 8.84 15.42 -16.16
CA GLU A 214 9.85 15.93 -17.09
C GLU A 214 10.76 14.86 -17.70
N PHE A 215 10.86 13.68 -17.08
CA PHE A 215 11.65 12.56 -17.61
C PHE A 215 10.84 11.56 -18.44
N LEU A 216 9.53 11.77 -18.58
CA LEU A 216 8.68 10.95 -19.43
C LEU A 216 8.92 11.26 -20.90
N ASP A 217 9.03 10.22 -21.73
CA ASP A 217 8.90 10.41 -23.17
C ASP A 217 7.44 10.67 -23.57
N GLU A 218 7.21 11.01 -24.84
CA GLU A 218 5.89 11.38 -25.34
C GLU A 218 4.87 10.23 -25.19
N GLN A 219 5.30 8.98 -25.39
CA GLN A 219 4.41 7.82 -25.29
C GLN A 219 4.02 7.54 -23.83
N GLU A 220 5.01 7.50 -22.93
CA GLU A 220 4.80 7.34 -21.49
C GLU A 220 3.89 8.44 -20.94
N ARG A 221 4.13 9.69 -21.35
CA ARG A 221 3.34 10.85 -20.93
C ARG A 221 1.90 10.76 -21.41
N ASN A 222 1.68 10.52 -22.70
CA ASN A 222 0.33 10.42 -23.26
C ASN A 222 -0.46 9.27 -22.61
N LYS A 223 0.20 8.14 -22.35
CA LYS A 223 -0.40 7.00 -21.64
C LYS A 223 -0.82 7.39 -20.22
N LEU A 224 0.04 8.09 -19.48
CA LEU A 224 -0.25 8.52 -18.12
C LEU A 224 -1.35 9.59 -18.06
N GLU A 225 -1.30 10.60 -18.93
CA GLU A 225 -2.31 11.65 -19.01
C GLU A 225 -3.69 11.07 -19.42
N ALA A 226 -3.74 10.06 -20.30
CA ALA A 226 -4.97 9.35 -20.61
C ALA A 226 -5.51 8.56 -19.41
N ALA A 227 -4.64 7.95 -18.60
CA ALA A 227 -5.03 7.19 -17.41
C ALA A 227 -5.63 8.09 -16.31
N PHE A 228 -5.34 9.39 -16.30
CA PHE A 228 -5.95 10.36 -15.38
C PHE A 228 -7.45 10.57 -15.62
N GLY A 229 -7.94 10.40 -16.85
CA GLY A 229 -9.34 10.66 -17.22
C GLY A 229 -10.29 9.45 -17.15
N ASN A 230 -9.77 8.24 -16.98
CA ASN A 230 -10.56 7.01 -17.02
C ASN A 230 -10.98 6.55 -15.62
N GLU A 231 -12.04 7.15 -15.05
CA GLU A 231 -12.83 6.52 -13.98
C GLU A 231 -14.00 5.69 -14.56
N THR A 232 -14.51 6.01 -15.75
CA THR A 232 -15.79 5.44 -16.25
C THR A 232 -15.68 4.13 -17.04
N ALA A 233 -14.51 3.71 -17.52
CA ALA A 233 -14.44 2.55 -18.44
C ALA A 233 -14.24 1.18 -17.77
N GLN A 234 -14.00 1.13 -16.45
CA GLN A 234 -13.77 -0.12 -15.71
C GLN A 234 -14.92 -0.49 -14.77
N ASP A 235 -15.58 0.48 -14.14
CA ASP A 235 -16.82 0.20 -13.39
C ASP A 235 -17.94 -0.26 -14.33
N ASP A 236 -18.09 0.35 -15.51
CA ASP A 236 -19.05 -0.11 -16.54
C ASP A 236 -18.74 -1.54 -17.04
N LYS A 237 -17.47 -1.96 -17.03
CA LYS A 237 -17.10 -3.33 -17.42
C LYS A 237 -17.34 -4.33 -16.29
N GLN A 238 -17.17 -3.94 -15.04
CA GLN A 238 -17.42 -4.81 -13.90
C GLN A 238 -18.93 -4.94 -13.64
N GLU A 239 -19.69 -3.85 -13.73
CA GLU A 239 -21.17 -3.88 -13.69
C GLU A 239 -21.74 -4.66 -14.89
N ALA A 240 -21.23 -4.48 -16.11
CA ALA A 240 -21.69 -5.29 -17.25
C ALA A 240 -21.34 -6.79 -17.13
N LEU A 241 -20.20 -7.13 -16.52
CA LEU A 241 -19.80 -8.52 -16.28
C LEU A 241 -20.57 -9.18 -15.13
N ASP A 242 -21.02 -8.39 -14.14
CA ASP A 242 -21.82 -8.87 -13.02
C ASP A 242 -23.32 -8.94 -13.41
N GLU A 243 -23.82 -8.05 -14.25
CA GLU A 243 -25.15 -8.16 -14.88
C GLU A 243 -25.25 -9.35 -15.85
N GLU A 244 -24.23 -9.63 -16.67
CA GLU A 244 -24.22 -10.83 -17.53
C GLU A 244 -24.21 -12.14 -16.73
N LYS A 245 -23.59 -12.16 -15.55
CA LYS A 245 -23.57 -13.34 -14.66
C LYS A 245 -24.92 -13.55 -13.95
N ASP A 246 -25.59 -12.48 -13.53
CA ASP A 246 -26.93 -12.58 -12.93
C ASP A 246 -27.99 -13.02 -13.96
N VAL A 247 -27.89 -12.54 -15.21
CA VAL A 247 -28.79 -12.97 -16.30
C VAL A 247 -28.56 -14.43 -16.70
N ALA A 248 -27.30 -14.91 -16.69
CA ALA A 248 -26.95 -16.29 -17.00
C ALA A 248 -27.39 -17.29 -15.90
N GLN A 249 -27.38 -16.89 -14.62
CA GLN A 249 -27.86 -17.75 -13.53
C GLN A 249 -29.39 -17.86 -13.52
N HIS A 250 -30.11 -16.77 -13.81
CA HIS A 250 -31.58 -16.77 -13.79
C HIS A 250 -32.22 -17.50 -15.00
N THR A 251 -31.48 -17.71 -16.10
CA THR A 251 -31.98 -18.47 -17.27
C THR A 251 -31.80 -19.99 -17.14
N THR A 252 -30.96 -20.47 -16.21
CA THR A 252 -30.71 -21.92 -16.03
C THR A 252 -31.69 -22.65 -15.11
N GLU A 253 -32.50 -21.97 -14.28
CA GLU A 253 -33.43 -22.63 -13.34
C GLU A 253 -34.84 -22.91 -13.88
N THR A 254 -35.26 -22.35 -15.03
CA THR A 254 -36.68 -22.42 -15.47
C THR A 254 -37.01 -23.58 -16.43
N LYS A 255 -36.13 -24.56 -16.66
CA LYS A 255 -36.43 -25.72 -17.53
C LYS A 255 -36.19 -27.06 -16.84
N ARG A 256 -37.05 -27.42 -15.87
CA ARG A 256 -37.34 -28.83 -15.53
C ARG A 256 -38.76 -28.98 -14.98
N THR A 257 -39.73 -29.12 -15.88
CA THR A 257 -41.01 -29.80 -15.59
C THR A 257 -41.31 -30.82 -16.69
N THR A 258 -41.82 -31.96 -16.21
CA THR A 258 -42.00 -33.32 -16.76
C THR A 258 -42.83 -33.46 -18.05
N PRO A 259 -42.90 -34.69 -18.62
CA PRO A 259 -44.18 -35.41 -18.45
C PRO A 259 -44.10 -36.95 -18.27
N ARG A 260 -44.82 -37.42 -17.23
CA ARG A 260 -45.82 -38.51 -17.15
C ARG A 260 -45.63 -39.80 -17.99
N SER A 261 -45.59 -40.96 -17.31
CA SER A 261 -46.03 -42.26 -17.83
C SER A 261 -46.77 -43.09 -16.76
N LYS A 262 -47.78 -43.84 -17.23
CA LYS A 262 -48.82 -44.59 -16.49
C LYS A 262 -48.42 -46.05 -16.19
N ARG A 263 -48.92 -46.58 -15.06
CA ARG A 263 -49.36 -47.97 -14.70
C ARG A 263 -49.32 -48.07 -13.16
N GLY A 264 -50.24 -48.61 -12.36
CA GLY A 264 -51.49 -49.37 -12.50
C GLY A 264 -51.61 -50.27 -11.25
N LEU A 265 -52.83 -50.39 -10.66
CA LEU A 265 -53.30 -51.40 -9.65
C LEU A 265 -52.67 -51.28 -8.24
N GLU A 266 -53.27 -51.59 -7.09
CA GLU A 266 -54.59 -52.02 -6.58
C GLU A 266 -54.51 -51.97 -5.03
N GLY A 267 -55.64 -51.98 -4.30
CA GLY A 267 -55.71 -52.49 -2.91
C GLY A 267 -55.92 -51.46 -1.79
N GLY A 268 -57.00 -51.64 -1.02
CA GLY A 268 -57.45 -50.76 0.07
C GLY A 268 -56.81 -51.03 1.46
N PRO A 269 -57.57 -50.88 2.56
CA PRO A 269 -57.30 -49.88 3.59
C PRO A 269 -56.87 -50.48 4.94
N GLU A 270 -56.24 -49.70 5.83
CA GLU A 270 -56.28 -49.90 7.30
C GLU A 270 -55.62 -48.71 8.02
N THR A 271 -56.39 -47.92 8.77
CA THR A 271 -56.40 -47.81 10.25
C THR A 271 -55.08 -47.41 10.92
N GLY A 272 -55.13 -46.35 11.74
CA GLY A 272 -54.13 -46.16 12.78
C GLY A 272 -53.89 -44.70 13.16
N LEU A 273 -54.58 -44.27 14.21
CA LEU A 273 -54.20 -43.25 15.19
C LEU A 273 -52.83 -42.57 15.02
N ASN A 274 -52.79 -41.23 14.99
CA ASN A 274 -52.42 -40.50 16.22
C ASN A 274 -52.84 -39.02 16.19
N GLU A 275 -53.73 -38.73 17.12
CA GLU A 275 -53.94 -37.52 17.91
C GLU A 275 -52.90 -36.38 17.73
N GLN A 276 -53.31 -35.20 17.25
CA GLN A 276 -53.62 -33.97 18.03
C GLN A 276 -52.46 -33.43 18.88
N LYS A 277 -52.25 -32.13 19.10
CA LYS A 277 -52.82 -30.83 18.72
C LYS A 277 -51.79 -29.82 19.27
N ARG A 278 -51.40 -28.81 18.51
CA ARG A 278 -51.92 -27.43 18.54
C ARG A 278 -51.70 -26.63 19.84
N LYS A 279 -51.18 -25.42 19.58
CA LYS A 279 -51.42 -24.11 20.23
C LYS A 279 -50.53 -23.78 21.44
N LYS A 280 -49.63 -22.79 21.34
CA LYS A 280 -49.81 -21.32 21.15
C LYS A 280 -50.34 -20.66 22.43
N ILE A 281 -49.65 -19.58 22.81
CA ILE A 281 -50.08 -18.41 23.61
C ILE A 281 -49.39 -18.24 24.98
N ARG A 282 -48.37 -17.35 24.98
CA ARG A 282 -48.36 -16.03 25.66
C ARG A 282 -48.56 -16.00 27.18
N SER A 283 -47.53 -15.47 27.86
CA SER A 283 -47.55 -14.25 28.69
C SER A 283 -46.74 -14.46 29.99
N LYS A 284 -45.71 -13.64 30.19
CA LYS A 284 -45.66 -12.52 31.16
C LYS A 284 -45.17 -12.92 32.58
N THR A 285 -44.04 -12.29 32.94
CA THR A 285 -43.77 -11.65 34.24
C THR A 285 -43.29 -12.56 35.38
N ARG A 286 -42.04 -12.40 35.83
CA ARG A 286 -41.59 -11.52 36.94
C ARG A 286 -40.33 -12.09 37.62
N LYS A 287 -39.36 -11.21 37.84
CA LYS A 287 -38.39 -11.13 38.95
C LYS A 287 -38.14 -12.41 39.77
N GLN A 288 -36.88 -12.83 39.83
CA GLN A 288 -35.96 -12.40 40.90
C GLN A 288 -34.60 -12.10 40.29
#